data_AF-A0A423VX40-F1
#
_entry.id   AF-A0A423VX40-F1
#
_cell.length_a   1.000
_cell.length_b   1.000
_cell.length_c   1.000
_cell.angle_alpha   90.00
_cell.angle_beta   90.00
_cell.angle_gamma   90.00
#
_symmetry.space_group_name_H-M   'P 1'
#
loop_
_entity.id
_entity.type
_entity.pdbx_description
1 polymer ?
#
loop_
_entity_poly.entity_id
_entity_poly.type
_entity_poly.pdbx_seq_one_letter_code
_entity_poly.pdbx_strand_id
1 'polypeptide(L)'
;MAESQIDLSEYEEKLAYLRAFETVFLIDDSAAMAPYWDQVKELLDCISPICAKHDPDGIDIYFLNHRPKGFIEFLPGQSIRNSGYRRIGGFTQLQTRDSVAEIFTRVKPSGSCHLGARLSKLLKWYCNKVSKDTEFAGWNLIILTAGKFEDDVKAPLIEAAKKLDHLNTPAHQLGIQLLQIGTDAEVRNKLQYLDDELHKEAKTRDIIDATALGTNGSLTAEEMLKVVLGGVVKKLDECKLARPDSIPEKHVDLDD
;
A
#
# COMPACT_ATOMS: atom_id res chain seq x y z
N MET A 1 24.75 -18.25 2.22
CA MET A 1 25.14 -16.90 2.69
C MET A 1 24.08 -16.50 3.70
N ALA A 2 24.49 -16.07 4.90
CA ALA A 2 23.53 -15.69 5.94
C ALA A 2 22.74 -14.48 5.44
N GLU A 3 21.42 -14.62 5.31
CA GLU A 3 20.51 -13.48 5.20
C GLU A 3 20.76 -12.61 6.43
N SER A 4 21.28 -11.39 6.24
CA SER A 4 21.33 -10.41 7.31
C SER A 4 19.90 -9.98 7.60
N GLN A 5 19.22 -10.75 8.45
CA GLN A 5 17.91 -10.42 8.95
C GLN A 5 18.04 -9.12 9.74
N ILE A 6 17.40 -8.06 9.26
CA ILE A 6 17.42 -6.76 9.92
C ILE A 6 16.69 -6.93 11.26
N ASP A 7 17.39 -6.67 12.37
CA ASP A 7 16.81 -6.73 13.70
C ASP A 7 15.88 -5.52 13.88
N LEU A 8 14.58 -5.79 14.04
CA LEU A 8 13.53 -4.79 14.24
C LEU A 8 12.93 -4.87 15.65
N SER A 9 13.58 -5.58 16.58
CA SER A 9 13.06 -5.82 17.93
C SER A 9 12.78 -4.52 18.69
N GLU A 10 13.61 -3.50 18.52
CA GLU A 10 13.42 -2.15 19.09
C GLU A 10 12.19 -1.42 18.54
N TYR A 11 11.72 -1.79 17.34
CA TYR A 11 10.58 -1.16 16.67
C TYR A 11 9.28 -2.00 16.76
N GLU A 12 9.26 -3.11 17.50
CA GLU A 12 8.10 -4.01 17.59
C GLU A 12 6.84 -3.28 18.08
N GLU A 13 6.96 -2.34 19.02
CA GLU A 13 5.83 -1.52 19.48
C GLU A 13 5.25 -0.65 18.36
N LYS A 14 6.11 -0.12 17.48
CA LYS A 14 5.68 0.67 16.31
C LYS A 14 5.08 -0.22 15.22
N LEU A 15 5.65 -1.40 15.01
CA LEU A 15 5.14 -2.37 14.04
C LEU A 15 3.80 -2.99 14.48
N ALA A 16 3.53 -3.05 15.79
CA ALA A 16 2.26 -3.54 16.30
C ALA A 16 1.05 -2.73 15.79
N TYR A 17 1.23 -1.45 15.44
CA TYR A 17 0.19 -0.62 14.83
C TYR A 17 -0.30 -1.15 13.48
N LEU A 18 0.51 -1.92 12.75
CA LEU A 18 0.07 -2.55 11.50
C LEU A 18 -1.14 -3.46 11.69
N ARG A 19 -1.37 -3.99 12.91
CA ARG A 19 -2.54 -4.82 13.22
C ARG A 19 -3.87 -4.08 13.05
N ALA A 20 -3.86 -2.75 13.05
CA ALA A 20 -5.04 -1.91 12.81
C ALA A 20 -5.44 -1.81 11.33
N PHE A 21 -4.56 -2.25 10.43
CA PHE A 21 -4.65 -1.94 9.01
C PHE A 21 -4.60 -3.19 8.16
N GLU A 22 -5.32 -3.15 7.05
CA GLU A 22 -5.02 -3.98 5.88
C GLU A 22 -3.77 -3.41 5.21
N THR A 23 -2.69 -4.20 5.14
CA THR A 23 -1.52 -3.77 4.38
C THR A 23 -1.67 -4.16 2.91
N VAL A 24 -1.72 -3.14 2.05
CA VAL A 24 -1.96 -3.29 0.63
C VAL A 24 -0.80 -2.70 -0.15
N PHE A 25 -0.20 -3.48 -1.05
CA PHE A 25 0.79 -3.00 -2.00
C PHE A 25 0.15 -2.71 -3.35
N LEU A 26 0.50 -1.58 -3.95
CA LEU A 26 0.22 -1.27 -5.35
C LEU A 26 1.53 -1.04 -6.10
N ILE A 27 1.87 -1.99 -6.97
CA ILE A 27 3.13 -1.99 -7.69
C ILE A 27 2.91 -1.46 -9.10
N ASP A 28 3.66 -0.43 -9.45
CA ASP A 28 3.88 -0.01 -10.83
C ASP A 28 4.64 -1.11 -11.57
N ASP A 29 3.95 -1.82 -12.47
CA ASP A 29 4.52 -2.79 -13.38
C ASP A 29 4.60 -2.26 -14.81
N SER A 30 4.65 -0.93 -15.00
CA SER A 30 4.85 -0.33 -16.32
C SER A 30 6.23 -0.64 -16.90
N ALA A 31 6.40 -0.46 -18.21
CA ALA A 31 7.68 -0.68 -18.88
C ALA A 31 8.83 0.17 -18.29
N ALA A 32 8.53 1.32 -17.69
CA ALA A 32 9.52 2.19 -17.04
C ALA A 32 10.20 1.54 -15.82
N MET A 33 9.58 0.52 -15.24
CA MET A 33 10.08 -0.19 -14.06
C MET A 33 11.06 -1.32 -14.40
N ALA A 34 11.28 -1.61 -15.69
CA ALA A 34 12.19 -2.67 -16.14
C ALA A 34 13.60 -2.62 -15.52
N PRO A 35 14.27 -1.45 -15.41
CA PRO A 35 15.60 -1.37 -14.81
C PRO A 35 15.63 -1.66 -13.30
N TYR A 36 14.48 -1.59 -12.62
CA TYR A 36 14.37 -1.64 -11.17
C TYR A 36 13.60 -2.87 -10.68
N TRP A 37 13.17 -3.76 -11.58
CA TRP A 37 12.24 -4.83 -11.24
C TRP A 37 12.79 -5.82 -10.21
N ASP A 38 14.09 -6.14 -10.30
CA ASP A 38 14.75 -6.99 -9.32
C ASP A 38 14.86 -6.29 -7.96
N GLN A 39 15.16 -4.98 -7.94
CA GLN A 39 15.18 -4.18 -6.70
C GLN A 39 13.79 -4.16 -6.03
N VAL A 40 12.72 -4.01 -6.81
CA VAL A 40 11.33 -4.05 -6.29
C VAL A 40 11.01 -5.42 -5.72
N LYS A 41 11.45 -6.50 -6.38
CA LYS A 41 11.28 -7.87 -5.87
C LYS A 41 12.01 -8.07 -4.54
N GLU A 42 13.28 -7.70 -4.48
CA GLU A 42 14.11 -7.81 -3.26
C GLU A 42 13.51 -7.01 -2.11
N LEU A 43 13.04 -5.80 -2.39
CA LEU A 43 12.34 -4.97 -1.43
C LEU A 43 11.10 -5.69 -0.86
N LEU A 44 10.23 -6.21 -1.74
CA LEU A 44 9.01 -6.90 -1.33
C LEU A 44 9.30 -8.21 -0.60
N ASP A 45 10.30 -8.98 -1.02
CA ASP A 45 10.76 -10.19 -0.31
C ASP A 45 11.21 -9.83 1.12
N CYS A 46 11.77 -8.63 1.33
CA CYS A 46 12.20 -8.14 2.63
C CYS A 46 11.06 -7.62 3.51
N ILE A 47 10.16 -6.76 2.98
CA ILE A 47 9.12 -6.08 3.79
C ILE A 47 7.83 -6.89 3.94
N SER A 48 7.49 -7.74 2.97
CA SER A 48 6.22 -8.49 2.99
C SER A 48 6.09 -9.42 4.20
N PRO A 49 7.13 -10.18 4.61
CA PRO A 49 7.05 -11.02 5.81
C PRO A 49 6.86 -10.21 7.09
N ILE A 50 7.43 -9.00 7.16
CA ILE A 50 7.26 -8.10 8.30
C ILE A 50 5.80 -7.65 8.36
N CYS A 51 5.26 -7.12 7.26
CA CYS A 51 3.86 -6.69 7.22
C CYS A 51 2.91 -7.86 7.54
N ALA A 52 3.11 -9.03 6.94
CA ALA A 52 2.27 -10.21 7.16
C ALA A 52 2.35 -10.76 8.60
N LYS A 53 3.50 -10.64 9.28
CA LYS A 53 3.62 -11.00 10.71
C LYS A 53 2.65 -10.17 11.58
N HIS A 54 2.36 -8.94 11.18
CA HIS A 54 1.50 -8.01 11.90
C HIS A 54 0.12 -7.85 11.26
N ASP A 55 -0.19 -8.59 10.19
CA ASP A 55 -1.49 -8.60 9.49
C ASP A 55 -2.05 -10.04 9.45
N PRO A 56 -2.97 -10.43 10.37
CA PRO A 56 -3.34 -11.84 10.59
C PRO A 56 -3.85 -12.62 9.37
N ASP A 57 -4.57 -11.98 8.46
CA ASP A 57 -5.04 -12.60 7.21
C ASP A 57 -4.06 -12.42 6.05
N GLY A 58 -2.97 -11.67 6.24
CA GLY A 58 -1.88 -11.44 5.31
C GLY A 58 -2.05 -10.17 4.47
N ILE A 59 -1.07 -9.89 3.60
CA ILE A 59 -1.06 -8.69 2.78
C ILE A 59 -1.72 -8.90 1.42
N ASP A 60 -2.16 -7.81 0.79
CA ASP A 60 -2.62 -7.82 -0.60
C ASP A 60 -1.59 -7.14 -1.52
N ILE A 61 -1.41 -7.67 -2.73
CA ILE A 61 -0.51 -7.13 -3.77
C ILE A 61 -1.29 -6.94 -5.07
N TYR A 62 -1.44 -5.68 -5.47
CA TYR A 62 -2.03 -5.27 -6.73
C TYR A 62 -0.96 -4.70 -7.66
N PHE A 63 -1.23 -4.80 -8.96
CA PHE A 63 -0.41 -4.21 -10.01
C PHE A 63 -1.24 -3.19 -10.82
N LEU A 64 -0.57 -2.27 -11.51
CA LEU A 64 -1.26 -1.33 -12.42
C LEU A 64 -1.86 -2.08 -13.61
N ASN A 65 -1.03 -2.84 -14.32
CA ASN A 65 -1.35 -3.50 -15.59
C ASN A 65 -1.72 -4.98 -15.39
N HIS A 66 -0.91 -5.73 -14.64
CA HIS A 66 -1.09 -7.18 -14.45
C HIS A 66 -2.34 -7.52 -13.66
N ARG A 67 -2.95 -8.66 -14.00
CA ARG A 67 -4.07 -9.27 -13.29
C ARG A 67 -3.82 -10.77 -13.10
N PRO A 68 -4.20 -11.38 -11.96
CA PRO A 68 -4.11 -12.82 -11.78
C PRO A 68 -4.87 -13.59 -12.87
N LYS A 69 -4.41 -14.80 -13.17
CA LYS A 69 -5.07 -15.65 -14.18
C LYS A 69 -6.53 -15.90 -13.80
N GLY A 70 -7.42 -15.82 -14.79
CA GLY A 70 -8.86 -16.01 -14.59
C GLY A 70 -9.62 -14.74 -14.17
N PHE A 71 -8.92 -13.65 -13.83
CA PHE A 71 -9.57 -12.35 -13.65
C PHE A 71 -9.86 -11.70 -15.01
N ILE A 72 -11.12 -11.34 -15.25
CA ILE A 72 -11.57 -10.63 -16.44
C ILE A 72 -12.41 -9.44 -15.99
N GLU A 73 -11.87 -8.23 -16.12
CA GLU A 73 -12.44 -7.01 -15.51
C GLU A 73 -13.89 -6.73 -15.89
N PHE A 74 -14.29 -7.09 -17.12
CA PHE A 74 -15.63 -6.80 -17.65
C PHE A 74 -16.66 -7.91 -17.40
N LEU A 75 -16.29 -9.01 -16.72
CA LEU A 75 -17.26 -10.03 -16.37
C LEU A 75 -18.14 -9.57 -15.19
N PRO A 76 -19.46 -9.81 -15.24
CA PRO A 76 -20.36 -9.49 -14.14
C PRO A 76 -19.98 -10.28 -12.88
N GLY A 77 -20.07 -9.62 -11.73
CA GLY A 77 -19.73 -10.22 -10.43
C GLY A 77 -18.23 -10.20 -10.09
N GLN A 78 -17.35 -9.71 -10.99
CA GLN A 78 -15.94 -9.53 -10.66
C GLN A 78 -15.73 -8.30 -9.77
N SER A 79 -15.33 -8.54 -8.53
CA SER A 79 -14.89 -7.48 -7.61
C SER A 79 -13.49 -7.02 -7.97
N ILE A 80 -13.26 -5.70 -7.97
CA ILE A 80 -11.90 -5.14 -8.16
C ILE A 80 -10.93 -5.65 -7.07
N ARG A 81 -11.43 -6.08 -5.91
CA ARG A 81 -10.64 -6.75 -4.88
C ARG A 81 -9.97 -8.02 -5.41
N ASN A 82 -10.59 -8.74 -6.34
CA ASN A 82 -10.03 -9.96 -6.93
C ASN A 82 -9.03 -9.70 -8.07
N SER A 83 -8.70 -8.43 -8.33
CA SER A 83 -7.79 -8.03 -9.40
C SER A 83 -6.31 -8.04 -8.99
N GLY A 84 -5.99 -8.54 -7.80
CA GLY A 84 -4.65 -8.67 -7.23
C GLY A 84 -4.46 -10.02 -6.53
N TYR A 85 -3.24 -10.25 -6.05
CA TYR A 85 -2.90 -11.40 -5.22
C TYR A 85 -3.21 -11.05 -3.78
N ARG A 86 -3.96 -11.89 -3.08
CA ARG A 86 -4.50 -11.56 -1.76
C ARG A 86 -4.03 -12.50 -0.69
N ARG A 87 -4.08 -12.03 0.56
CA ARG A 87 -3.79 -12.85 1.73
C ARG A 87 -2.41 -13.53 1.58
N ILE A 88 -1.38 -12.78 1.21
CA ILE A 88 -0.01 -13.31 1.12
C ILE A 88 0.59 -13.35 2.53
N GLY A 89 1.16 -14.49 2.93
CA GLY A 89 1.91 -14.62 4.20
C GLY A 89 1.12 -14.81 5.50
N GLY A 90 -0.20 -14.61 5.52
CA GLY A 90 -1.04 -14.90 6.70
C GLY A 90 -1.42 -16.38 6.88
N PHE A 91 -2.16 -16.67 7.96
CA PHE A 91 -2.47 -18.04 8.40
C PHE A 91 -3.94 -18.40 8.15
N THR A 92 -4.26 -19.07 7.04
CA THR A 92 -5.59 -19.68 6.85
C THR A 92 -5.45 -21.12 6.38
N GLN A 93 -6.26 -22.02 6.94
CA GLN A 93 -6.21 -23.48 6.71
C GLN A 93 -6.50 -23.94 5.26
N LEU A 94 -6.89 -23.05 4.34
CA LEU A 94 -7.59 -23.43 3.10
C LEU A 94 -6.97 -22.97 1.77
N GLN A 95 -5.80 -22.30 1.74
CA GLN A 95 -5.19 -21.90 0.46
C GLN A 95 -3.67 -22.04 0.46
N THR A 96 -3.13 -22.67 -0.59
CA THR A 96 -1.73 -22.44 -1.02
C THR A 96 -1.61 -20.98 -1.41
N ARG A 97 -1.02 -20.17 -0.53
CA ARG A 97 -0.80 -18.74 -0.77
C ARG A 97 0.37 -18.58 -1.74
N ASP A 98 0.20 -17.76 -2.78
CA ASP A 98 1.33 -17.39 -3.64
C ASP A 98 2.42 -16.74 -2.76
N SER A 99 3.68 -16.92 -3.11
CA SER A 99 4.78 -16.14 -2.52
C SER A 99 5.11 -14.94 -3.38
N VAL A 100 5.74 -13.91 -2.81
CA VAL A 100 6.26 -12.77 -3.60
C VAL A 100 7.16 -13.25 -4.73
N ALA A 101 8.09 -14.17 -4.42
CA ALA A 101 8.96 -14.79 -5.41
C ALA A 101 8.16 -15.44 -6.57
N GLU A 102 7.11 -16.19 -6.26
CA GLU A 102 6.27 -16.83 -7.28
C GLU A 102 5.50 -15.81 -8.13
N ILE A 103 4.93 -14.77 -7.51
CA ILE A 103 4.24 -13.68 -8.22
C ILE A 103 5.19 -13.05 -9.25
N PHE A 104 6.43 -12.73 -8.86
CA PHE A 104 7.43 -12.09 -9.73
C PHE A 104 7.98 -13.00 -10.85
N THR A 105 7.76 -14.32 -10.77
CA THR A 105 7.99 -15.20 -11.94
C THR A 105 6.94 -14.97 -13.04
N ARG A 106 5.71 -14.59 -12.65
CA ARG A 106 4.55 -14.43 -13.54
C ARG A 106 4.39 -13.01 -14.05
N VAL A 107 4.76 -12.01 -13.25
CA VAL A 107 4.62 -10.59 -13.60
C VAL A 107 5.91 -10.04 -14.21
N LYS A 108 5.78 -9.33 -15.33
CA LYS A 108 6.89 -8.63 -16.00
C LYS A 108 6.51 -7.18 -16.30
N PRO A 109 7.46 -6.23 -16.19
CA PRO A 109 7.25 -4.83 -16.54
C PRO A 109 6.73 -4.68 -17.97
N SER A 110 5.54 -4.10 -18.14
CA SER A 110 4.89 -3.90 -19.43
C SER A 110 3.79 -2.84 -19.35
N GLY A 111 3.45 -2.24 -20.48
CA GLY A 111 2.41 -1.21 -20.52
C GLY A 111 2.86 0.13 -19.91
N SER A 112 1.86 0.94 -19.57
CA SER A 112 2.00 2.35 -19.19
C SER A 112 1.66 2.57 -17.72
N CYS A 113 2.13 3.67 -17.14
CA CYS A 113 1.89 4.00 -15.73
C CYS A 113 0.58 4.80 -15.58
N HIS A 114 -0.55 4.10 -15.59
CA HIS A 114 -1.88 4.68 -15.32
C HIS A 114 -2.25 4.53 -13.83
N LEU A 115 -1.47 5.18 -12.96
CA LEU A 115 -1.66 5.07 -11.51
C LEU A 115 -3.00 5.66 -11.07
N GLY A 116 -3.41 6.79 -11.66
CA GLY A 116 -4.66 7.47 -11.30
C GLY A 116 -5.90 6.60 -11.54
N ALA A 117 -5.98 5.97 -12.71
CA ALA A 117 -7.07 5.07 -13.07
C ALA A 117 -7.15 3.87 -12.15
N ARG A 118 -5.99 3.32 -11.73
CA ARG A 118 -5.95 2.17 -10.82
C ARG A 118 -6.35 2.57 -9.39
N LEU A 119 -5.85 3.70 -8.90
CA LEU A 119 -6.23 4.26 -7.60
C LEU A 119 -7.71 4.58 -7.54
N SER A 120 -8.28 5.19 -8.57
CA SER A 120 -9.72 5.50 -8.64
C SER A 120 -10.57 4.26 -8.39
N LYS A 121 -10.25 3.13 -9.03
CA LYS A 121 -11.01 1.88 -8.85
C LYS A 121 -10.86 1.29 -7.44
N LEU A 122 -9.62 1.21 -6.93
CA LEU A 122 -9.34 0.62 -5.62
C LEU A 122 -9.91 1.48 -4.48
N LEU A 123 -9.63 2.78 -4.48
CA LEU A 123 -10.10 3.71 -3.45
C LEU A 123 -11.61 3.88 -3.48
N LYS A 124 -12.24 3.91 -4.67
CA LYS A 124 -13.71 3.95 -4.76
C LYS A 124 -14.34 2.71 -4.14
N TRP A 125 -13.79 1.52 -4.40
CA TRP A 125 -14.24 0.29 -3.75
C TRP A 125 -14.07 0.37 -2.23
N TYR A 126 -12.90 0.80 -1.77
CA TYR A 126 -12.59 0.93 -0.35
C TYR A 126 -13.55 1.88 0.36
N CYS A 127 -13.67 3.12 -0.13
CA CYS A 127 -14.57 4.10 0.46
C CYS A 127 -16.04 3.66 0.39
N ASN A 128 -16.44 2.82 -0.57
CA ASN A 128 -17.78 2.23 -0.59
C ASN A 128 -17.97 1.18 0.50
N LYS A 129 -16.96 0.38 0.84
CA LYS A 129 -17.02 -0.56 1.96
C LYS A 129 -17.06 0.21 3.29
N VAL A 130 -16.17 1.17 3.49
CA VAL A 130 -16.18 2.06 4.68
C VAL A 130 -17.50 2.81 4.85
N SER A 131 -18.16 3.23 3.76
CA SER A 131 -19.47 3.89 3.87
C SER A 131 -20.61 2.97 4.32
N LYS A 132 -20.44 1.64 4.17
CA LYS A 132 -21.43 0.63 4.57
C LYS A 132 -21.13 0.08 5.96
N ASP A 133 -19.86 0.09 6.34
CA ASP A 133 -19.36 -0.40 7.61
C ASP A 133 -18.31 0.60 8.11
N THR A 134 -18.68 1.41 9.10
CA THR A 134 -17.79 2.43 9.67
C THR A 134 -16.67 1.84 10.52
N GLU A 135 -16.77 0.55 10.88
CA GLU A 135 -15.73 -0.21 11.58
C GLU A 135 -14.83 -0.99 10.61
N PHE A 136 -15.02 -0.81 9.30
CA PHE A 136 -14.19 -1.42 8.27
C PHE A 136 -12.72 -1.06 8.49
N ALA A 137 -11.85 -2.07 8.41
CA ALA A 137 -10.42 -1.93 8.72
C ALA A 137 -9.76 -0.81 7.90
N GLY A 138 -8.84 -0.09 8.54
CA GLY A 138 -8.06 0.96 7.90
C GLY A 138 -7.16 0.39 6.80
N TRP A 139 -6.78 1.21 5.82
CA TRP A 139 -5.85 0.81 4.77
C TRP A 139 -4.48 1.45 4.95
N ASN A 140 -3.44 0.62 4.96
CA ASN A 140 -2.05 1.04 4.77
C ASN A 140 -1.65 0.69 3.33
N LEU A 141 -1.84 1.63 2.40
CA LEU A 141 -1.59 1.45 0.97
C LEU A 141 -0.17 1.89 0.62
N ILE A 142 0.72 0.96 0.33
CA ILE A 142 2.11 1.21 -0.05
C ILE A 142 2.25 1.09 -1.58
N ILE A 143 2.61 2.19 -2.23
CA ILE A 143 2.69 2.30 -3.69
C ILE A 143 4.15 2.37 -4.12
N LEU A 144 4.61 1.45 -4.97
CA LEU A 144 5.97 1.43 -5.49
C LEU A 144 5.94 1.89 -6.94
N THR A 145 6.63 2.99 -7.27
CA THR A 145 6.59 3.55 -8.64
C THR A 145 7.83 4.34 -9.02
N ALA A 146 8.17 4.33 -10.31
CA ALA A 146 9.14 5.24 -10.92
C ALA A 146 8.51 6.57 -11.37
N GLY A 147 7.21 6.78 -11.17
CA GLY A 147 6.52 8.08 -11.20
C GLY A 147 6.34 8.78 -12.55
N LYS A 148 6.52 8.06 -13.66
CA LYS A 148 6.18 8.56 -15.01
C LYS A 148 4.68 8.41 -15.30
N PHE A 149 3.86 9.10 -14.51
CA PHE A 149 2.40 9.00 -14.61
C PHE A 149 1.88 9.51 -15.96
N GLU A 150 1.03 8.70 -16.60
CA GLU A 150 0.38 9.00 -17.89
C GLU A 150 -1.02 9.58 -17.70
N ASP A 151 -1.53 9.61 -16.46
CA ASP A 151 -2.87 10.06 -16.11
C ASP A 151 -2.89 10.93 -14.83
N ASP A 152 -4.08 11.44 -14.48
CA ASP A 152 -4.26 12.26 -13.29
C ASP A 152 -4.33 11.41 -12.03
N VAL A 153 -3.29 11.52 -11.20
CA VAL A 153 -3.18 10.86 -9.89
C VAL A 153 -3.85 11.69 -8.78
N LYS A 154 -4.01 13.00 -8.94
CA LYS A 154 -4.51 13.89 -7.89
C LYS A 154 -6.01 13.68 -7.63
N ALA A 155 -6.81 13.63 -8.69
CA ALA A 155 -8.26 13.49 -8.60
C ALA A 155 -8.72 12.31 -7.71
N PRO A 156 -8.25 11.05 -7.93
CA PRO A 156 -8.69 9.92 -7.10
C PRO A 156 -8.27 10.03 -5.63
N LEU A 157 -7.09 10.63 -5.36
CA LEU A 157 -6.61 10.86 -3.99
C LEU A 157 -7.48 11.89 -3.26
N ILE A 158 -7.78 13.02 -3.92
CA ILE A 158 -8.65 14.07 -3.38
C ILE A 158 -10.07 13.53 -3.14
N GLU A 159 -10.62 12.77 -4.10
CA GLU A 159 -11.96 12.19 -3.98
C GLU A 159 -12.07 11.25 -2.77
N ALA A 160 -11.07 10.39 -2.57
CA ALA A 160 -11.00 9.49 -1.42
C ALA A 160 -10.91 10.26 -0.11
N ALA A 161 -10.02 11.25 -0.01
CA ALA A 161 -9.84 12.07 1.19
C ALA A 161 -11.14 12.81 1.55
N LYS A 162 -11.78 13.48 0.58
CA LYS A 162 -13.07 14.17 0.78
C LYS A 162 -14.18 13.24 1.24
N LYS A 163 -14.25 12.04 0.67
CA LYS A 163 -15.28 11.06 1.02
C LYS A 163 -15.09 10.55 2.44
N LEU A 164 -13.85 10.29 2.87
CA LEU A 164 -13.56 9.89 4.24
C LEU A 164 -13.81 11.02 5.25
N ASP A 165 -13.51 12.28 4.88
CA ASP A 165 -13.89 13.46 5.67
C ASP A 165 -15.40 13.57 5.86
N HIS A 166 -16.17 13.39 4.78
CA HIS A 166 -17.63 13.44 4.86
C HIS A 166 -18.23 12.34 5.74
N LEU A 167 -17.59 11.16 5.78
CA LEU A 167 -17.98 10.05 6.63
C LEU A 167 -17.51 10.21 8.09
N ASN A 168 -16.78 11.29 8.42
CA ASN A 168 -16.18 11.53 9.75
C ASN A 168 -15.34 10.36 10.27
N THR A 169 -14.66 9.64 9.38
CA THR A 169 -13.81 8.51 9.80
C THR A 169 -12.54 8.99 10.48
N PRO A 170 -11.89 8.15 11.31
CA PRO A 170 -10.62 8.49 11.95
C PRO A 170 -9.55 8.93 10.92
N ALA A 171 -8.64 9.82 11.33
CA ALA A 171 -7.59 10.35 10.45
C ALA A 171 -6.72 9.23 9.85
N HIS A 172 -6.48 8.17 10.62
CA HIS A 172 -5.71 7.00 10.23
C HIS A 172 -6.47 6.00 9.36
N GLN A 173 -7.76 6.19 9.05
CA GLN A 173 -8.57 5.26 8.24
C GLN A 173 -7.91 4.91 6.90
N LEU A 174 -7.16 5.83 6.29
CA LEU A 174 -6.42 5.58 5.06
C LEU A 174 -5.06 6.27 5.16
N GLY A 175 -3.99 5.49 5.07
CA GLY A 175 -2.63 5.95 4.87
C GLY A 175 -2.11 5.48 3.51
N ILE A 176 -1.47 6.37 2.75
CA ILE A 176 -0.87 6.07 1.46
C ILE A 176 0.62 6.39 1.53
N GLN A 177 1.47 5.38 1.45
CA GLN A 177 2.91 5.56 1.32
C GLN A 177 3.30 5.52 -0.16
N LEU A 178 3.78 6.63 -0.70
CA LEU A 178 4.42 6.68 -2.02
C LEU A 178 5.91 6.39 -1.87
N LEU A 179 6.36 5.28 -2.44
CA LEU A 179 7.77 4.92 -2.52
C LEU A 179 8.30 5.13 -3.94
N GLN A 180 9.16 6.12 -4.10
CA GLN A 180 9.86 6.36 -5.35
C GLN A 180 10.94 5.30 -5.57
N ILE A 181 10.89 4.65 -6.72
CA ILE A 181 11.95 3.77 -7.22
C ILE A 181 12.74 4.53 -8.30
N GLY A 182 14.07 4.54 -8.18
CA GLY A 182 14.98 5.32 -9.04
C GLY A 182 15.26 6.74 -8.52
N THR A 183 16.03 7.50 -9.29
CA THR A 183 16.66 8.76 -8.82
C THR A 183 16.13 10.03 -9.49
N ASP A 184 15.10 9.92 -10.32
CA ASP A 184 14.53 11.02 -11.09
C ASP A 184 14.06 12.17 -10.18
N ALA A 185 14.63 13.35 -10.37
CA ALA A 185 14.33 14.52 -9.54
C ALA A 185 12.94 15.11 -9.83
N GLU A 186 12.46 15.03 -11.07
CA GLU A 186 11.12 15.52 -11.41
C GLU A 186 10.05 14.66 -10.75
N VAL A 187 10.25 13.34 -10.78
CA VAL A 187 9.38 12.41 -10.07
C VAL A 187 9.39 12.68 -8.58
N ARG A 188 10.57 12.88 -7.99
CA ARG A 188 10.69 13.21 -6.56
C ARG A 188 9.89 14.45 -6.20
N ASN A 189 10.03 15.52 -6.98
CA ASN A 189 9.30 16.77 -6.75
C ASN A 189 7.78 16.58 -6.89
N LYS A 190 7.33 15.78 -7.86
CA LYS A 190 5.90 15.45 -8.03
C LYS A 190 5.35 14.70 -6.81
N LEU A 191 6.06 13.69 -6.32
CA LEU A 191 5.64 12.91 -5.15
C LEU A 191 5.65 13.76 -3.87
N GLN A 192 6.69 14.60 -3.70
CA GLN A 192 6.77 15.54 -2.57
C GLN A 192 5.60 16.52 -2.56
N TYR A 193 5.19 17.01 -3.74
CA TYR A 193 4.00 17.86 -3.85
C TYR A 193 2.70 17.14 -3.45
N LEU A 194 2.58 15.83 -3.76
CA LEU A 194 1.41 15.04 -3.36
C LEU A 194 1.31 14.87 -1.83
N ASP A 195 2.45 14.80 -1.14
CA ASP A 195 2.55 14.75 0.32
C ASP A 195 2.28 16.13 0.96
N ASP A 196 3.06 17.14 0.59
CA ASP A 196 3.08 18.42 1.29
C ASP A 196 1.92 19.35 0.95
N GLU A 197 1.48 19.39 -0.32
CA GLU A 197 0.64 20.49 -0.82
C GLU A 197 -0.79 20.05 -1.21
N LEU A 198 -0.97 18.79 -1.64
CA LEU A 198 -2.26 18.33 -2.17
C LEU A 198 -3.42 18.49 -1.18
N HIS A 199 -3.21 18.10 0.09
CA HIS A 199 -4.25 18.18 1.12
C HIS A 199 -4.60 19.63 1.49
N LYS A 200 -3.61 20.54 1.46
CA LYS A 200 -3.79 21.97 1.71
C LYS A 200 -4.62 22.63 0.62
N GLU A 201 -4.27 22.38 -0.64
CA GLU A 201 -4.98 22.92 -1.80
C GLU A 201 -6.42 22.39 -1.88
N ALA A 202 -6.61 21.09 -1.64
CA ALA A 202 -7.91 20.45 -1.70
C ALA A 202 -8.79 20.68 -0.46
N LYS A 203 -8.21 21.20 0.64
CA LYS A 203 -8.83 21.35 1.96
C LYS A 203 -9.39 20.03 2.49
N THR A 204 -8.56 19.00 2.49
CA THR A 204 -8.91 17.65 2.95
C THR A 204 -7.95 17.20 4.04
N ARG A 205 -8.27 16.09 4.71
CA ARG A 205 -7.29 15.34 5.52
C ARG A 205 -6.02 15.03 4.72
N ASP A 206 -4.89 15.04 5.42
CA ASP A 206 -3.64 14.49 4.90
C ASP A 206 -3.71 12.95 4.92
N ILE A 207 -3.38 12.32 3.79
CA ILE A 207 -3.42 10.85 3.62
C ILE A 207 -2.17 10.30 2.96
N ILE A 208 -1.20 11.13 2.58
CA ILE A 208 -0.06 10.72 1.77
C ILE A 208 1.23 11.00 2.55
N ASP A 209 2.17 10.07 2.48
CA ASP A 209 3.57 10.29 2.81
C ASP A 209 4.42 9.87 1.59
N ALA A 210 5.43 10.66 1.25
CA ALA A 210 6.34 10.35 0.15
C ALA A 210 7.77 10.09 0.63
N THR A 211 8.35 8.99 0.18
CA THR A 211 9.75 8.66 0.44
C THR A 211 10.41 8.15 -0.83
N ALA A 212 11.68 8.52 -1.04
CA ALA A 212 12.48 7.97 -2.12
C ALA A 212 13.39 6.86 -1.61
N LEU A 213 13.40 5.75 -2.33
CA LEU A 213 14.34 4.66 -2.06
C LEU A 213 15.73 5.08 -2.52
N GLY A 214 16.71 5.02 -1.63
CA GLY A 214 18.11 5.28 -1.97
C GLY A 214 18.64 4.27 -3.01
N THR A 215 19.73 4.63 -3.69
CA THR A 215 20.44 3.74 -4.63
C THR A 215 21.29 2.68 -3.94
N ASN A 216 21.37 2.72 -2.62
CA ASN A 216 22.24 1.84 -1.85
C ASN A 216 21.52 0.49 -1.72
N GLY A 217 22.14 -0.58 -2.20
CA GLY A 217 21.55 -1.92 -2.32
C GLY A 217 21.20 -2.64 -1.01
N SER A 218 21.01 -1.92 0.09
CA SER A 218 20.49 -2.45 1.35
C SER A 218 19.69 -1.36 2.07
N LEU A 219 18.45 -1.69 2.45
CA LEU A 219 17.66 -0.83 3.33
C LEU A 219 18.16 -0.93 4.77
N THR A 220 18.30 0.21 5.43
CA THR A 220 18.45 0.25 6.89
C THR A 220 17.13 -0.07 7.58
N ALA A 221 17.18 -0.47 8.85
CA ALA A 221 15.99 -0.71 9.67
C ALA A 221 15.04 0.51 9.71
N GLU A 222 15.61 1.71 9.79
CA GLU A 222 14.87 2.96 9.80
C GLU A 222 14.17 3.24 8.46
N GLU A 223 14.86 3.01 7.34
CA GLU A 223 14.27 3.15 6.01
C GLU A 223 13.15 2.13 5.79
N MET A 224 13.33 0.89 6.24
CA MET A 224 12.26 -0.13 6.20
C MET A 224 11.05 0.29 7.01
N LEU A 225 11.28 0.75 8.24
CA LEU A 225 10.20 1.22 9.11
C LEU A 225 9.45 2.38 8.46
N LYS A 226 10.19 3.33 7.84
CA LYS A 226 9.60 4.44 7.11
C LYS A 226 8.76 3.96 5.92
N VAL A 227 9.27 2.99 5.15
CA VAL A 227 8.54 2.40 4.01
C VAL A 227 7.24 1.72 4.46
N VAL A 228 7.27 1.00 5.58
CA VAL A 228 6.12 0.21 6.03
C VAL A 228 5.09 1.06 6.77
N LEU A 229 5.53 2.06 7.53
CA LEU A 229 4.68 2.80 8.46
C LEU A 229 4.45 4.28 8.09
N GLY A 230 5.19 4.86 7.15
CA GLY A 230 5.17 6.33 6.96
C GLY A 230 3.77 6.90 6.69
N GLY A 231 2.97 6.22 5.87
CA GLY A 231 1.60 6.63 5.56
C GLY A 231 0.61 6.55 6.74
N VAL A 232 0.91 5.76 7.78
CA VAL A 232 0.01 5.53 8.92
C VAL A 232 0.52 6.13 10.24
N VAL A 233 1.83 6.13 10.51
CA VAL A 233 2.42 6.60 11.78
C VAL A 233 2.45 8.11 11.91
N LYS A 234 2.65 8.86 10.82
CA LYS A 234 2.53 10.34 10.81
C LYS A 234 1.23 10.81 11.50
N LYS A 235 0.17 10.02 11.34
CA LYS A 235 -1.19 10.30 11.84
C LYS A 235 -1.44 9.75 13.25
N LEU A 236 -0.72 8.70 13.64
CA LEU A 236 -0.78 8.15 14.99
C LEU A 236 -0.01 9.03 15.98
N ASP A 237 1.10 9.62 15.55
CA ASP A 237 1.87 10.59 16.36
C ASP A 237 1.07 11.87 16.65
N GLU A 238 0.21 12.30 15.70
CA GLU A 238 -0.77 13.38 15.90
C GLU A 238 -1.93 12.94 16.81
N CYS A 239 -2.32 11.66 16.74
CA CYS A 239 -3.33 11.05 17.60
C CYS A 239 -2.70 10.41 18.84
N LYS A 240 -2.22 11.22 19.80
CA LYS A 240 -1.70 10.79 21.13
C LYS A 240 -2.70 10.00 22.02
N LEU A 241 -3.76 9.43 21.46
CA LEU A 241 -4.84 8.72 22.14
C LEU A 241 -5.05 7.27 21.66
N ALA A 242 -4.44 6.83 20.55
CA ALA A 242 -4.58 5.45 20.08
C ALA A 242 -3.49 4.57 20.69
N ARG A 243 -3.73 4.01 21.89
CA ARG A 243 -2.90 2.91 22.38
C ARG A 243 -3.19 1.66 21.54
N PRO A 244 -2.26 0.69 21.45
CA PRO A 244 -2.53 -0.61 20.83
C PRO A 244 -3.83 -1.26 21.34
N ASP A 245 -4.15 -1.06 22.62
CA ASP A 245 -5.34 -1.61 23.29
C ASP A 245 -6.68 -0.96 22.88
N SER A 246 -6.65 0.17 22.17
CA SER A 246 -7.85 0.87 21.66
C SER A 246 -8.05 0.68 20.15
N ILE A 247 -7.22 -0.16 19.52
CA ILE A 247 -7.31 -0.48 18.10
C ILE A 247 -8.42 -1.54 17.93
N PRO A 248 -9.46 -1.29 17.12
CA PRO A 248 -10.49 -2.29 16.85
C PRO A 248 -9.86 -3.58 16.31
N GLU A 249 -10.25 -4.73 16.87
CA GLU A 249 -9.87 -6.01 16.28
C GLU A 249 -10.41 -6.10 14.85
N LYS A 250 -9.55 -6.48 13.91
CA LYS A 250 -9.90 -6.70 12.51
C LYS A 250 -11.06 -7.69 12.43
N HIS A 251 -12.22 -7.26 11.94
CA HIS A 251 -13.30 -8.18 11.60
C HIS A 251 -12.84 -9.13 10.49
N VAL A 252 -12.62 -10.40 10.84
CA VAL A 252 -12.08 -11.44 9.94
C VAL A 252 -13.08 -11.87 8.85
N ASP A 253 -14.33 -11.43 8.96
CA ASP A 253 -15.41 -11.83 8.05
C ASP A 253 -15.55 -10.84 6.88
N LEU A 254 -14.65 -10.95 5.90
CA LEU A 254 -14.81 -10.24 4.62
C LEU A 254 -14.66 -11.20 3.43
N ASP A 255 -15.40 -12.30 3.47
CA ASP A 255 -15.77 -13.04 2.27
C ASP A 255 -17.09 -12.47 1.72
N ASP A 256 -16.97 -11.35 0.98
CA ASP A 256 -18.00 -10.76 0.09
C ASP A 256 -17.36 -9.90 -1.03
#